data_AF-A0A0F9QVP0-F1
#
_entry.id   AF-A0A0F9QVP0-F1
#
_cell.length_a   1.000
_cell.length_b   1.000
_cell.length_c   1.000
_cell.angle_alpha   90.00
_cell.angle_beta   90.00
_cell.angle_gamma   90.00
#
_symmetry.space_group_name_H-M   'P 1'
#
loop_
_entity.id
_entity.type
_entity.pdbx_description
1 polymer ?
#
loop_
_entity_poly.entity_id
_entity_poly.type
_entity_poly.pdbx_seq_one_letter_code
_entity_poly.pdbx_strand_id
1 'polypeptide(L)'
;MDKMRTFDSGATRNVDDEKLDLEGFLSPLVLHRYAEYLNKHRTQADGKFRDSDNWQKGIPLAVYMKSGFRHFFGWWANHRHVGDVVKENIEESLCGLLFNVMGYLHEHLKDKAGDYNAVEIDGPIPEFKVNDAVKIVLRDNSFLYKRVMEAGNIGVYKWFDNAATYPHFIQINVNGAPQTWGFHSNEIFPVEDN
;
A
#
# COMPACT_ATOMS: atom_id res chain seq x y z
N MET A 1 34.29 10.55 17.85
CA MET A 1 35.21 11.35 17.01
C MET A 1 34.97 10.90 15.58
N ASP A 2 34.50 11.80 14.72
CA ASP A 2 34.34 11.50 13.30
C ASP A 2 35.70 11.15 12.71
N LYS A 3 35.80 9.93 12.15
CA LYS A 3 37.00 9.50 11.45
C LYS A 3 37.00 10.15 10.06
N MET A 4 38.17 10.61 9.62
CA MET A 4 38.37 11.27 8.33
C MET A 4 39.35 10.47 7.49
N ARG A 5 39.05 10.31 6.19
CA ARG A 5 40.02 9.87 5.18
C ARG A 5 40.67 11.10 4.54
N THR A 6 41.98 11.02 4.34
CA THR A 6 42.76 12.02 3.62
C THR A 6 43.24 11.41 2.32
N PHE A 7 43.09 12.14 1.23
CA PHE A 7 43.56 11.74 -0.10
C PHE A 7 44.93 12.37 -0.38
N ASP A 8 45.69 11.81 -1.31
CA ASP A 8 47.02 12.32 -1.70
C ASP A 8 46.99 13.77 -2.22
N SER A 9 45.83 14.24 -2.68
CA SER A 9 45.59 15.64 -3.07
C SER A 9 45.50 16.62 -1.89
N GLY A 10 45.51 16.12 -0.65
CA GLY A 10 45.23 16.89 0.56
C GLY A 10 43.75 17.08 0.85
N ALA A 11 42.85 16.56 0.01
CA ALA A 11 41.42 16.55 0.27
C ALA A 11 41.10 15.64 1.47
N THR A 12 40.07 15.99 2.25
CA THR A 12 39.59 15.18 3.38
C THR A 12 38.11 14.91 3.25
N ARG A 13 37.65 13.71 3.66
CA ARG A 13 36.22 13.34 3.68
C ARG A 13 35.94 12.44 4.87
N ASN A 14 34.72 12.46 5.42
CA ASN A 14 34.34 11.50 6.47
C ASN A 14 34.49 10.06 5.93
N VAL A 15 34.75 9.12 6.82
CA VAL A 15 34.55 7.71 6.49
C VAL A 15 33.07 7.49 6.19
N ASP A 16 32.81 6.62 5.22
CA ASP A 16 31.47 6.38 4.69
C ASP A 16 30.86 5.08 5.27
N ASP A 17 31.36 4.58 6.40
CA ASP A 17 30.99 3.28 7.00
C ASP A 17 29.53 3.19 7.46
N GLU A 18 28.88 4.32 7.74
CA GLU A 18 27.45 4.39 8.07
C GLU A 18 26.57 4.94 6.93
N LYS A 19 27.15 5.26 5.76
CA LYS A 19 26.40 5.87 4.65
C LYS A 19 25.89 4.82 3.67
N LEU A 20 24.74 5.11 3.07
CA LEU A 20 24.20 4.29 1.99
C LEU A 20 25.07 4.45 0.73
N ASP A 21 25.60 3.34 0.23
CA ASP A 21 26.30 3.28 -1.04
C ASP A 21 25.32 2.95 -2.17
N LEU A 22 24.56 3.95 -2.60
CA LEU A 22 23.54 3.76 -3.64
C LEU A 22 24.12 3.27 -4.97
N GLU A 23 25.38 3.61 -5.28
CA GLU A 23 26.05 3.16 -6.50
C GLU A 23 26.43 1.67 -6.40
N GLY A 24 26.95 1.23 -5.25
CA GLY A 24 27.20 -0.19 -4.98
C GLY A 24 25.93 -1.03 -4.80
N PHE A 25 24.81 -0.44 -4.37
CA PHE A 25 23.56 -1.17 -4.10
C PHE A 25 22.62 -1.27 -5.30
N LEU A 26 22.78 -0.42 -6.31
CA LEU A 26 21.88 -0.34 -7.45
C LEU A 26 22.62 -0.55 -8.77
N SER A 27 22.04 -1.38 -9.64
CA SER A 27 22.58 -1.58 -10.98
C SER A 27 22.03 -0.52 -11.95
N PRO A 28 22.87 0.30 -12.61
CA PRO A 28 22.39 1.26 -13.61
C PRO A 28 21.68 0.59 -14.80
N LEU A 29 22.07 -0.64 -15.14
CA LEU A 29 21.41 -1.42 -16.20
C LEU A 29 19.97 -1.77 -15.81
N VAL A 30 19.77 -2.23 -14.58
CA VAL A 30 18.43 -2.57 -14.05
C VAL A 30 17.57 -1.32 -13.96
N LEU A 31 18.11 -0.20 -13.47
CA LEU A 31 17.39 1.06 -13.35
C LEU A 31 16.97 1.61 -14.72
N HIS A 32 17.84 1.55 -15.72
CA HIS A 32 17.50 1.97 -17.08
C HIS A 32 16.38 1.12 -17.66
N ARG A 33 16.48 -0.21 -17.59
CA ARG A 33 15.44 -1.12 -18.10
C ARG A 33 14.10 -0.94 -17.38
N TYR A 34 14.14 -0.69 -16.08
CA TYR A 34 12.95 -0.40 -15.28
C TYR A 34 12.32 0.95 -15.67
N ALA A 35 13.12 1.98 -15.94
CA ALA A 35 12.63 3.26 -16.43
C ALA A 35 11.93 3.13 -17.79
N GLU A 36 12.48 2.33 -18.71
CA GLU A 36 11.84 2.02 -19.99
C GLU A 36 10.48 1.32 -19.79
N TYR A 37 10.42 0.36 -18.86
CA TYR A 37 9.17 -0.29 -18.48
C TYR A 37 8.14 0.72 -17.96
N LEU A 38 8.49 1.61 -17.04
CA LEU A 38 7.57 2.63 -16.51
C LEU A 38 7.12 3.62 -17.59
N ASN A 39 8.04 4.05 -18.45
CA ASN A 39 7.76 4.94 -19.56
C ASN A 39 6.78 4.31 -20.58
N LYS A 40 6.88 3.01 -20.81
CA LYS A 40 5.91 2.26 -21.64
C LYS A 40 4.52 2.21 -20.99
N HIS A 41 4.44 2.03 -19.67
CA HIS A 41 3.17 1.82 -18.95
C HIS A 41 2.48 3.11 -18.47
N ARG A 42 3.07 4.29 -18.69
CA ARG A 42 2.41 5.57 -18.38
C ARG A 42 1.32 5.95 -19.40
N THR A 43 1.37 5.38 -20.60
CA THR A 43 0.29 5.47 -21.59
C THR A 43 -0.81 4.48 -21.25
N GLN A 44 -2.01 4.99 -21.02
CA GLN A 44 -3.19 4.20 -20.69
C GLN A 44 -3.81 3.56 -21.95
N ALA A 45 -4.70 2.59 -21.75
CA ALA A 45 -5.42 1.94 -22.84
C ALA A 45 -6.34 2.92 -23.63
N ASP A 46 -6.74 4.02 -23.00
CA ASP A 46 -7.49 5.11 -23.64
C ASP A 46 -6.59 6.15 -24.33
N GLY A 47 -5.28 5.89 -24.41
CA GLY A 47 -4.28 6.77 -25.01
C GLY A 47 -3.88 7.96 -24.13
N LYS A 48 -4.48 8.12 -22.94
CA LYS A 48 -4.09 9.20 -22.03
C LYS A 48 -2.75 8.92 -21.40
N PHE A 49 -2.06 10.00 -21.10
CA PHE A 49 -0.71 9.98 -20.57
C PHE A 49 -0.73 10.36 -19.10
N ARG A 50 -0.14 9.51 -18.26
CA ARG A 50 0.02 9.78 -16.82
C ARG A 50 1.41 10.32 -16.53
N ASP A 51 1.48 11.19 -15.53
CA ASP A 51 2.76 11.59 -14.96
C ASP A 51 3.51 10.37 -14.41
N SER A 52 4.84 10.41 -14.50
CA SER A 52 5.71 9.27 -14.16
C SER A 52 5.64 8.84 -12.70
N ASP A 53 5.24 9.73 -11.80
CA ASP A 53 5.09 9.53 -10.37
C ASP A 53 3.65 9.19 -9.96
N ASN A 54 2.70 9.04 -10.91
CA ASN A 54 1.29 8.84 -10.59
C ASN A 54 1.03 7.62 -9.67
N TRP A 55 1.90 6.62 -9.69
CA TRP A 55 1.80 5.45 -8.81
C TRP A 55 2.04 5.76 -7.32
N GLN A 56 2.75 6.85 -6.99
CA GLN A 56 2.99 7.31 -5.61
C GLN A 56 1.75 7.92 -4.95
N LYS A 57 0.70 8.21 -5.74
CA LYS A 57 -0.63 8.60 -5.22
C LYS A 57 -1.30 7.48 -4.41
N GLY A 58 -0.78 6.26 -4.50
CA GLY A 58 -1.23 5.10 -3.75
C GLY A 58 -2.11 4.17 -4.56
N ILE A 59 -1.87 2.88 -4.37
CA ILE A 59 -2.68 1.77 -4.87
C ILE A 59 -2.89 0.84 -3.66
N PRO A 60 -4.08 0.24 -3.48
CA PRO A 60 -4.30 -0.68 -2.37
C PRO A 60 -3.25 -1.81 -2.33
N LEU A 61 -2.75 -2.15 -1.14
CA LEU A 61 -1.70 -3.18 -0.94
C LEU A 61 -2.13 -4.54 -1.50
N ALA A 62 -3.40 -4.86 -1.35
CA ALA A 62 -4.09 -5.97 -1.98
C ALA A 62 -3.88 -6.05 -3.51
N VAL A 63 -4.05 -4.93 -4.20
CA VAL A 63 -3.89 -4.84 -5.66
C VAL A 63 -2.42 -5.05 -6.04
N TYR A 64 -1.49 -4.50 -5.25
CA TYR A 64 -0.06 -4.78 -5.43
C TYR A 64 0.25 -6.27 -5.24
N MET A 65 -0.35 -6.95 -4.26
CA MET A 65 -0.13 -8.39 -4.03
C MET A 65 -0.66 -9.24 -5.18
N LYS A 66 -1.91 -9.03 -5.61
CA LYS A 66 -2.50 -9.74 -6.76
C LYS A 66 -1.71 -9.55 -8.03
N SER A 67 -1.30 -8.31 -8.30
CA SER A 67 -0.52 -7.96 -9.48
C SER A 67 0.91 -8.50 -9.41
N GLY A 68 1.56 -8.34 -8.26
CA GLY A 68 2.87 -8.91 -7.97
C GLY A 68 2.90 -10.42 -8.16
N PHE A 69 1.86 -11.15 -7.72
CA PHE A 69 1.79 -12.60 -7.90
C PHE A 69 1.70 -13.01 -9.38
N ARG A 70 0.96 -12.27 -10.22
CA ARG A 70 0.92 -12.53 -11.67
C ARG A 70 2.29 -12.38 -12.32
N HIS A 71 3.01 -11.30 -11.99
CA HIS A 71 4.35 -11.08 -12.52
C HIS A 71 5.38 -12.06 -11.95
N PHE A 72 5.25 -12.46 -10.69
CA PHE A 72 6.05 -13.54 -10.10
C PHE A 72 5.82 -14.86 -10.84
N PHE A 73 4.57 -15.23 -11.12
CA PHE A 73 4.25 -16.40 -11.94
C PHE A 73 4.85 -16.30 -13.35
N GLY A 74 4.79 -15.12 -13.98
CA GLY A 74 5.46 -14.81 -15.24
C GLY A 74 6.96 -15.08 -15.21
N TRP A 75 7.65 -14.54 -14.20
CA TRP A 75 9.07 -14.75 -14.00
C TRP A 75 9.40 -16.23 -13.77
N TRP A 76 8.63 -16.91 -12.92
CA TRP A 76 8.82 -18.33 -12.63
C TRP A 76 8.62 -19.21 -13.88
N ALA A 77 7.57 -18.98 -14.65
CA ALA A 77 7.30 -19.69 -15.90
C ALA A 77 8.44 -19.49 -16.92
N ASN A 78 8.91 -18.26 -17.11
CA ASN A 78 10.05 -17.95 -17.97
C ASN A 78 11.34 -18.64 -17.50
N HIS A 79 11.62 -18.63 -16.18
CA HIS A 79 12.76 -19.30 -15.59
C HIS A 79 12.74 -20.83 -15.82
N ARG A 80 11.55 -21.43 -15.85
CA ARG A 80 11.36 -22.86 -16.15
C ARG A 80 11.25 -23.19 -17.63
N HIS A 81 11.45 -22.21 -18.51
CA HIS A 81 11.31 -22.36 -19.96
C HIS A 81 9.94 -22.88 -20.41
N VAL A 82 8.88 -22.56 -19.65
CA VAL A 82 7.47 -22.84 -20.00
C VAL A 82 6.72 -21.54 -20.27
N GLY A 83 7.42 -20.58 -20.87
CA GLY A 83 6.93 -19.21 -21.09
C GLY A 83 5.62 -19.14 -21.88
N ASP A 84 5.27 -20.17 -22.66
CA ASP A 84 4.04 -20.21 -23.44
C ASP A 84 2.75 -20.13 -22.60
N VAL A 85 2.83 -20.43 -21.29
CA VAL A 85 1.69 -20.30 -20.36
C VAL A 85 1.49 -18.87 -19.86
N VAL A 86 2.40 -17.95 -20.19
CA VAL A 86 2.35 -16.53 -19.82
C VAL A 86 2.55 -15.64 -21.05
N LYS A 87 1.99 -14.43 -21.01
CA LYS A 87 2.10 -13.49 -22.15
C LYS A 87 3.37 -12.63 -22.10
N GLU A 88 3.93 -12.47 -20.92
CA GLU A 88 5.03 -11.55 -20.65
C GLU A 88 6.37 -12.29 -20.72
N ASN A 89 7.39 -11.63 -21.28
CA ASN A 89 8.75 -12.13 -21.21
C ASN A 89 9.35 -11.95 -19.80
N ILE A 90 10.55 -12.50 -19.59
CA ILE A 90 11.21 -12.48 -18.29
C ILE A 90 11.49 -11.05 -17.77
N GLU A 91 11.87 -10.10 -18.64
CA GLU A 91 12.18 -8.73 -18.24
C GLU A 91 10.94 -7.93 -17.85
N GLU A 92 9.85 -8.07 -18.62
CA GLU A 92 8.55 -7.46 -18.29
C GLU A 92 8.01 -8.01 -16.98
N SER A 93 8.15 -9.32 -16.75
CA SER A 93 7.75 -9.97 -15.50
C SER A 93 8.58 -9.45 -14.31
N LEU A 94 9.90 -9.34 -14.46
CA LEU A 94 10.78 -8.82 -13.41
C LEU A 94 10.51 -7.34 -13.11
N CYS A 95 10.33 -6.50 -14.13
CA CYS A 95 10.01 -5.08 -13.95
C CYS A 95 8.63 -4.88 -13.33
N GLY A 96 7.63 -5.66 -13.75
CA GLY A 96 6.29 -5.65 -13.17
C GLY A 96 6.29 -6.09 -11.71
N LEU A 97 7.04 -7.14 -11.36
CA LEU A 97 7.21 -7.54 -9.96
C LEU A 97 7.89 -6.43 -9.15
N LEU A 98 8.98 -5.86 -9.66
CA LEU A 98 9.69 -4.74 -9.02
C LEU A 98 8.77 -3.54 -8.79
N PHE A 99 7.93 -3.18 -9.77
CA PHE A 99 6.93 -2.12 -9.63
C PHE A 99 5.99 -2.36 -8.44
N ASN A 100 5.45 -3.58 -8.33
CA ASN A 100 4.53 -3.91 -7.25
C ASN A 100 5.22 -3.95 -5.89
N VAL A 101 6.46 -4.45 -5.81
CA VAL A 101 7.27 -4.42 -4.58
C VAL A 101 7.56 -2.99 -4.14
N MET A 102 8.01 -2.13 -5.07
CA MET A 102 8.31 -0.72 -4.80
C MET A 102 7.05 0.04 -4.37
N GLY A 103 5.93 -0.17 -5.06
CA GLY A 103 4.64 0.43 -4.71
C GLY A 103 4.12 -0.01 -3.34
N TYR A 104 4.13 -1.32 -3.09
CA TYR A 104 3.75 -1.87 -1.78
C TYR A 104 4.63 -1.31 -0.67
N LEU A 105 5.95 -1.32 -0.85
CA LEU A 105 6.89 -0.80 0.14
C LEU A 105 6.70 0.71 0.35
N HIS A 106 6.46 1.47 -0.72
CA HIS A 106 6.18 2.91 -0.64
C HIS A 106 4.95 3.19 0.24
N GLU A 107 3.84 2.50 -0.01
CA GLU A 107 2.63 2.64 0.82
C GLU A 107 2.87 2.12 2.25
N HIS A 108 3.53 0.99 2.43
CA HIS A 108 3.85 0.48 3.77
C HIS A 108 4.73 1.45 4.59
N LEU A 109 5.69 2.12 3.95
CA LEU A 109 6.54 3.12 4.59
C LEU A 109 5.79 4.42 4.85
N LYS A 110 4.85 4.81 3.98
CA LYS A 110 3.88 5.89 4.24
C LYS A 110 2.95 5.54 5.41
N ASP A 111 2.59 4.27 5.58
CA ASP A 111 1.69 3.80 6.66
C ASP A 111 2.32 3.79 8.05
N LYS A 112 3.65 3.84 8.15
CA LYS A 112 4.32 4.26 9.40
C LYS A 112 4.03 5.73 9.75
N ALA A 113 3.26 6.44 8.93
CA ALA A 113 2.64 7.74 9.15
C ALA A 113 1.09 7.75 9.07
N GLY A 114 0.36 6.62 8.94
CA GLY A 114 -1.06 6.56 9.36
C GLY A 114 -2.14 5.78 8.58
N ASP A 115 -2.00 5.36 7.31
CA ASP A 115 -3.21 4.99 6.49
C ASP A 115 -3.17 3.62 5.77
N TYR A 116 -3.22 2.54 6.55
CA TYR A 116 -3.06 1.18 6.04
C TYR A 116 -4.26 0.63 5.23
N ASN A 117 -4.09 0.46 3.92
CA ASN A 117 -5.05 -0.11 2.96
C ASN A 117 -4.73 -1.57 2.56
N ALA A 118 -4.74 -2.51 3.52
CA ALA A 118 -4.39 -3.91 3.28
C ALA A 118 -5.56 -4.88 3.03
N VAL A 119 -6.79 -4.41 2.90
CA VAL A 119 -7.90 -5.33 2.64
C VAL A 119 -8.06 -5.50 1.14
N GLU A 120 -7.94 -6.76 0.68
CA GLU A 120 -8.43 -7.17 -0.64
C GLU A 120 -9.94 -6.98 -0.67
N ILE A 121 -10.37 -5.84 -1.21
CA ILE A 121 -11.75 -5.60 -1.62
C ILE A 121 -11.82 -6.02 -3.10
N ASP A 122 -11.92 -7.31 -3.41
CA ASP A 122 -12.42 -7.75 -4.73
C ASP A 122 -13.96 -7.62 -4.80
N GLY A 123 -14.47 -6.59 -4.14
CA GLY A 123 -15.85 -6.15 -4.17
C GLY A 123 -15.88 -4.62 -4.25
N PRO A 124 -17.04 -4.02 -4.55
CA PRO A 124 -17.22 -2.60 -4.27
C PRO A 124 -16.82 -2.31 -2.82
N ILE A 125 -16.39 -1.07 -2.54
CA ILE A 125 -16.42 -0.54 -1.16
C ILE A 125 -17.79 -0.96 -0.61
N PRO A 126 -17.88 -1.68 0.52
CA PRO A 126 -19.16 -2.09 1.04
C PRO A 126 -20.03 -0.84 1.18
N GLU A 127 -21.06 -0.72 0.35
CA GLU A 127 -22.06 0.32 0.53
C GLU A 127 -22.85 -0.07 1.77
N PHE A 128 -22.38 0.40 2.92
CA PHE A 128 -23.11 0.24 4.16
C PHE A 128 -24.42 1.00 4.06
N LYS A 129 -25.53 0.29 4.25
CA LYS A 129 -26.85 0.90 4.38
C LYS A 129 -27.05 1.33 5.82
N VAL A 130 -27.89 2.34 5.99
CA VAL A 130 -28.31 2.77 7.32
C VAL A 130 -28.90 1.57 8.07
N ASN A 131 -28.35 1.30 9.24
CA ASN A 131 -28.64 0.19 10.14
C ASN A 131 -27.97 -1.16 9.81
N ASP A 132 -27.04 -1.21 8.86
CA ASP A 132 -26.19 -2.38 8.70
C ASP A 132 -25.32 -2.58 9.94
N ALA A 133 -25.14 -3.85 10.33
CA ALA A 133 -24.15 -4.22 11.33
C ALA A 133 -22.77 -4.09 10.72
N VAL A 134 -21.85 -3.45 11.44
CA VAL A 134 -20.49 -3.21 10.98
C VAL A 134 -19.50 -3.66 12.04
N LYS A 135 -18.46 -4.35 11.59
CA LYS A 135 -17.29 -4.66 12.40
C LYS A 135 -16.33 -3.48 12.36
N ILE A 136 -15.85 -3.07 13.53
CA ILE A 136 -14.96 -1.93 13.69
C ILE A 136 -13.60 -2.46 14.14
N VAL A 137 -12.53 -2.06 13.45
CA VAL A 137 -11.15 -2.45 13.77
C VAL A 137 -10.30 -1.19 13.88
N LEU A 138 -10.05 -0.77 15.11
CA LEU A 138 -9.17 0.35 15.43
C LEU A 138 -7.74 -0.14 15.66
N ARG A 139 -6.76 0.64 15.21
CA ARG A 139 -5.33 0.26 15.22
C ARG A 139 -4.51 1.02 16.24
N ASP A 140 -5.07 2.09 16.79
CA ASP A 140 -4.46 2.85 17.86
C ASP A 140 -5.07 2.44 19.21
N ASN A 141 -4.32 2.65 20.31
CA ASN A 141 -4.81 2.40 21.67
C ASN A 141 -5.54 3.64 22.22
N SER A 142 -6.29 4.32 21.36
CA SER A 142 -6.97 5.58 21.68
C SER A 142 -8.08 5.39 22.71
N PHE A 143 -8.66 6.51 23.16
CA PHE A 143 -9.89 6.47 23.96
C PHE A 143 -11.02 5.73 23.23
N LEU A 144 -11.12 5.92 21.91
CA LEU A 144 -12.14 5.27 21.09
C LEU A 144 -11.92 3.76 21.00
N TYR A 145 -10.67 3.28 20.97
CA TYR A 145 -10.35 1.85 21.02
C TYR A 145 -11.02 1.13 22.20
N LYS A 146 -10.92 1.70 23.40
CA LYS A 146 -11.56 1.11 24.59
C LYS A 146 -13.08 1.04 24.47
N ARG A 147 -13.69 2.08 23.89
CA ARG A 147 -15.15 2.15 23.68
C ARG A 147 -15.63 1.12 22.66
N VAL A 148 -14.90 0.96 21.56
CA VAL A 148 -15.21 -0.03 20.53
C VAL A 148 -15.04 -1.45 21.07
N MET A 149 -14.01 -1.70 21.88
CA MET A 149 -13.83 -2.98 22.58
C MET A 149 -14.96 -3.27 23.57
N GLU A 150 -15.40 -2.27 24.35
CA GLU A 150 -16.57 -2.38 25.24
C GLU A 150 -17.85 -2.74 24.46
N ALA A 151 -17.98 -2.26 23.22
CA ALA A 151 -19.07 -2.58 22.31
C ALA A 151 -18.88 -3.91 21.54
N GLY A 152 -17.86 -4.70 21.86
CA GLY A 152 -17.59 -5.98 21.19
C GLY A 152 -17.07 -5.86 19.77
N ASN A 153 -16.51 -4.70 19.39
CA ASN A 153 -16.05 -4.38 18.04
C ASN A 153 -17.16 -4.38 16.97
N ILE A 154 -18.42 -4.25 17.38
CA ILE A 154 -19.57 -4.20 16.49
C ILE A 154 -20.33 -2.89 16.70
N GLY A 155 -20.76 -2.29 15.60
CA GLY A 155 -21.63 -1.13 15.60
C GLY A 155 -22.73 -1.24 14.56
N VAL A 156 -23.54 -0.18 14.49
CA VAL A 156 -24.64 -0.03 13.55
C VAL A 156 -24.37 1.21 12.70
N TYR A 157 -24.23 1.03 11.39
CA TYR A 157 -23.98 2.13 10.46
C TYR A 157 -25.15 3.14 10.45
N LYS A 158 -24.86 4.44 10.43
CA LYS A 158 -25.90 5.47 10.50
C LYS A 158 -25.92 6.41 9.31
N TRP A 159 -24.81 7.06 8.99
CA TRP A 159 -24.73 7.93 7.81
C TRP A 159 -23.30 8.15 7.35
N PHE A 160 -23.20 8.74 6.16
CA PHE A 160 -21.96 9.18 5.54
C PHE A 160 -21.93 10.70 5.47
N ASP A 161 -20.80 11.31 5.80
CA ASP A 161 -20.55 12.74 5.59
C ASP A 161 -19.22 12.92 4.84
N ASN A 162 -19.29 13.35 3.57
CA ASN A 162 -18.11 13.50 2.71
C ASN A 162 -17.22 14.70 3.09
N ALA A 163 -17.70 15.61 3.94
CA ALA A 163 -16.94 16.76 4.41
C ALA A 163 -16.21 16.49 5.73
N ALA A 164 -16.51 15.37 6.40
CA ALA A 164 -15.89 15.02 7.66
C ALA A 164 -14.54 14.30 7.48
N THR A 165 -13.61 14.54 8.40
CA THR A 165 -12.33 13.80 8.48
C THR A 165 -12.55 12.30 8.66
N TYR A 166 -13.60 11.94 9.41
CA TYR A 166 -14.05 10.57 9.64
C TYR A 166 -15.45 10.41 9.03
N PRO A 167 -15.55 9.99 7.77
CA PRO A 167 -16.78 10.16 7.01
C PRO A 167 -17.88 9.15 7.35
N HIS A 168 -17.56 8.06 8.05
CA HIS A 168 -18.53 7.01 8.40
C HIS A 168 -18.98 7.13 9.85
N PHE A 169 -20.26 7.42 10.08
CA PHE A 169 -20.81 7.53 11.42
C PHE A 169 -21.49 6.24 11.85
N ILE A 170 -20.97 5.65 12.92
CA ILE A 170 -21.41 4.35 13.43
C ILE A 170 -21.82 4.49 14.88
N GLN A 171 -22.97 3.92 15.21
CA GLN A 171 -23.46 3.82 16.57
C GLN A 171 -22.94 2.54 17.21
N ILE A 172 -22.20 2.68 18.31
CA ILE A 172 -21.75 1.59 19.17
C ILE A 172 -22.49 1.63 20.50
N ASN A 173 -22.64 0.48 21.16
CA ASN A 173 -23.27 0.40 22.46
C ASN A 173 -22.22 0.27 23.56
N VAL A 174 -22.07 1.31 24.38
CA VAL A 174 -21.05 1.39 25.43
C VAL A 174 -21.77 1.38 26.77
N ASN A 175 -21.58 0.32 27.56
CA ASN A 175 -22.23 0.15 28.87
C ASN A 175 -23.76 0.32 28.83
N GLY A 176 -24.41 -0.15 27.76
CA GLY A 176 -25.86 -0.07 27.57
C GLY A 176 -26.37 1.29 27.04
N ALA A 177 -25.48 2.24 26.78
CA ALA A 177 -25.82 3.52 26.18
C ALA A 177 -25.33 3.61 24.72
N PRO A 178 -26.20 3.96 23.75
CA PRO A 178 -25.80 4.17 22.37
C PRO A 178 -24.97 5.45 22.24
N GLN A 179 -23.83 5.35 21.54
CA GLN A 179 -22.97 6.48 21.22
C GLN A 179 -22.57 6.42 19.75
N THR A 180 -22.59 7.55 19.06
CA THR A 180 -22.22 7.63 17.64
C THR A 180 -20.86 8.29 17.48
N TRP A 181 -19.99 7.65 16.70
CA TRP A 181 -18.63 8.08 16.46
C TRP A 181 -18.32 8.02 14.96
N GLY A 182 -17.41 8.88 14.50
CA GLY A 182 -16.89 8.86 13.13
C GLY A 182 -15.72 7.89 13.01
N PHE A 183 -15.65 7.17 11.89
CA PHE A 183 -14.60 6.23 11.54
C PHE A 183 -14.08 6.47 10.11
N HIS A 184 -12.84 6.09 9.87
CA HIS A 184 -12.27 6.04 8.53
C HIS A 184 -12.78 4.81 7.76
N SER A 185 -12.79 4.90 6.43
CA SER A 185 -13.24 3.81 5.56
C SER A 185 -12.44 2.51 5.76
N ASN A 186 -11.20 2.60 6.24
CA ASN A 186 -10.30 1.47 6.51
C ASN A 186 -10.41 0.91 7.94
N GLU A 187 -11.32 1.44 8.76
CA GLU A 187 -11.61 0.98 10.13
C GLU A 187 -12.91 0.18 10.24
N ILE A 188 -13.69 0.12 9.15
CA ILE A 188 -15.04 -0.44 9.16
C ILE A 188 -15.17 -1.54 8.11
N PHE A 189 -15.82 -2.62 8.49
CA PHE A 189 -15.93 -3.84 7.70
C PHE A 189 -17.34 -4.42 7.81
N PRO A 190 -17.84 -5.10 6.77
CA PRO A 190 -19.06 -5.88 6.91
C PRO A 190 -18.87 -6.92 8.03
N VAL A 191 -19.92 -7.16 8.81
CA VAL A 191 -19.96 -8.35 9.65
C VAL A 191 -20.19 -9.52 8.69
N GLU A 192 -19.14 -10.30 8.42
CA GLU A 192 -19.30 -11.53 7.63
C GLU A 192 -20.29 -12.44 8.36
N ASP A 193 -21.27 -12.98 7.63
CA ASP A 193 -22.06 -14.12 8.10
C ASP A 193 -21.05 -15.25 8.36
N ASN A 194 -20.82 -15.58 9.64
CA ASN A 194 -19.91 -16.66 10.07
C ASN A 194 -20.13 -17.97 9.30
#